data_AF-Q026E5-F1
#
_entry.id   AF-Q026E5-F1
#
_cell.length_a   1.000
_cell.length_b   1.000
_cell.length_c   1.000
_cell.angle_alpha   90.00
_cell.angle_beta   90.00
_cell.angle_gamma   90.00
#
_symmetry.space_group_name_H-M   'P 1'
#
loop_
_entity.id
_entity.type
_entity.pdbx_description
1 polymer ?
#
loop_
_entity_poly.entity_id
_entity_poly.type
_entity_poly.pdbx_seq_one_letter_code
_entity_poly.pdbx_strand_id
1 'polypeptide(L)'
;MFKNVVTIAGIIALSGSPLLADFTYQETSTITGGAMASMMRLAGVFSKQAREPIQSTVSVKGDKMLHRSANHASVIDLGSQTITSIDLQKKQYTVMTFEEMKQMIDQMAQKMKQNDKGEMSFKVSAKSTGKAKQVAGFDAKEMLLTMEMEAKDKDSGQKGGMTITTDMWIAPGIPGYQEVRDFYKRMSEKINWTPGGNIFMQNPQVSEGMAEVYKEVSKVDGVPVQQIITMGAAGTPPPADGSAAPAPQQQQQPAAERPSLGGALGGALGGKFGIGRKKTSSDQPPPSNTSNGQNPGSLLEMTTELSSFSSNAVDPSQFEVPAGFKKVDNELKKMR
;
A
#
# COMPACT_ATOMS: atom_id res chain seq x y z
N MET A 1 -22.91 -33.16 73.75
CA MET A 1 -21.45 -33.22 73.56
C MET A 1 -21.14 -32.79 72.14
N PHE A 2 -20.51 -31.62 72.00
CA PHE A 2 -19.97 -31.10 70.75
C PHE A 2 -18.81 -31.97 70.26
N LYS A 3 -18.66 -32.12 68.93
CA LYS A 3 -17.34 -32.09 68.27
C LYS A 3 -17.50 -31.83 66.77
N ASN A 4 -16.91 -30.70 66.38
CA ASN A 4 -16.82 -30.13 65.05
C ASN A 4 -15.85 -30.95 64.18
N VAL A 5 -16.15 -31.09 62.89
CA VAL A 5 -15.12 -31.13 61.84
C VAL A 5 -15.60 -30.24 60.69
N VAL A 6 -14.97 -29.08 60.57
CA VAL A 6 -15.07 -28.17 59.44
C VAL A 6 -14.02 -28.62 58.42
N THR A 7 -14.43 -29.01 57.22
CA THR A 7 -13.52 -29.23 56.09
C THR A 7 -13.70 -28.07 55.12
N ILE A 8 -12.76 -27.12 55.17
CA ILE A 8 -12.59 -26.08 54.15
C ILE A 8 -11.76 -26.70 53.02
N ALA A 9 -12.37 -26.87 51.84
CA ALA A 9 -11.63 -27.15 50.60
C ALA A 9 -11.49 -25.83 49.83
N GLY A 10 -10.23 -25.42 49.61
CA GLY A 10 -9.86 -24.16 49.00
C GLY A 10 -10.21 -24.08 47.51
N ILE A 11 -10.83 -22.97 47.13
CA ILE A 11 -10.97 -22.55 45.73
C ILE A 11 -9.59 -22.05 45.28
N ILE A 12 -8.90 -22.83 44.45
CA ILE A 12 -7.75 -22.33 43.69
C ILE A 12 -8.31 -21.39 42.63
N ALA A 13 -8.22 -20.09 42.88
CA ALA A 13 -8.41 -19.08 41.86
C ALA A 13 -7.19 -19.14 40.91
N LEU A 14 -7.32 -19.89 39.82
CA LEU A 14 -6.46 -19.74 38.66
C LEU A 14 -6.77 -18.38 38.04
N SER A 15 -6.02 -17.36 38.45
CA SER A 15 -5.87 -16.12 37.71
C SER A 15 -5.15 -16.43 36.40
N GLY A 16 -5.91 -16.93 35.42
CA GLY A 16 -5.46 -17.06 34.05
C GLY A 16 -5.23 -15.67 33.49
N SER A 17 -3.99 -15.19 33.53
CA SER A 17 -3.56 -14.12 32.61
C SER A 17 -3.92 -14.60 31.20
N PRO A 18 -4.67 -13.83 30.40
CA PRO A 18 -4.86 -14.18 29.00
C PRO A 18 -3.47 -14.23 28.36
N LEU A 19 -2.97 -15.44 28.11
CA LEU A 19 -1.73 -15.62 27.36
C LEU A 19 -2.04 -15.12 25.94
N LEU A 20 -1.33 -14.09 25.50
CA LEU A 20 -1.38 -13.61 24.12
C LEU A 20 -1.08 -14.80 23.20
N ALA A 21 -1.97 -15.07 22.25
CA ALA A 21 -1.79 -16.18 21.32
C ALA A 21 -0.77 -15.81 20.24
N ASP A 22 -0.11 -16.83 19.71
CA ASP A 22 0.77 -16.65 18.56
C ASP A 22 -0.07 -16.60 17.28
N PHE A 23 0.36 -15.79 16.32
CA PHE A 23 -0.32 -15.68 15.02
C PHE A 23 0.67 -15.46 13.89
N THR A 24 0.42 -16.04 12.73
CA THR A 24 1.23 -15.79 11.53
C THR A 24 0.36 -15.75 10.27
N TYR A 25 0.80 -14.97 9.29
CA TYR A 25 0.21 -14.89 7.96
C TYR A 25 1.26 -14.46 6.93
N GLN A 26 0.97 -14.62 5.65
CA GLN A 26 1.80 -14.17 4.55
C GLN A 26 1.20 -12.95 3.85
N GLU A 27 2.03 -11.97 3.54
CA GLU A 27 1.74 -10.81 2.71
C GLU A 27 2.45 -10.97 1.37
N THR A 28 1.71 -10.81 0.27
CA THR A 28 2.30 -10.77 -1.08
C THR A 28 2.03 -9.42 -1.70
N SER A 29 3.07 -8.63 -1.94
CA SER A 29 2.99 -7.31 -2.56
C SER A 29 3.52 -7.33 -3.99
N THR A 30 2.73 -6.83 -4.93
CA THR A 30 3.06 -6.79 -6.36
C THR A 30 2.81 -5.39 -6.92
N ILE A 31 3.75 -4.85 -7.69
CA ILE A 31 3.50 -3.64 -8.49
C ILE A 31 2.70 -4.06 -9.72
N THR A 32 1.40 -3.77 -9.72
CA THR A 32 0.44 -4.27 -10.73
C THR A 32 0.23 -3.30 -11.89
N GLY A 33 0.42 -1.99 -11.66
CA GLY A 33 0.06 -0.96 -12.62
C GLY A 33 0.80 0.38 -12.46
N GLY A 34 0.33 1.37 -13.22
CA GLY A 34 0.94 2.69 -13.32
C GLY A 34 2.21 2.75 -14.17
N ALA A 35 2.74 3.96 -14.32
CA ALA A 35 3.97 4.23 -15.05
C ALA A 35 5.16 3.40 -14.56
N MET A 36 5.24 3.12 -13.25
CA MET A 36 6.28 2.28 -12.67
C MET A 36 6.16 0.82 -13.11
N ALA A 37 4.97 0.21 -13.14
CA ALA A 37 4.80 -1.13 -13.69
C ALA A 37 5.18 -1.19 -15.17
N SER A 38 4.81 -0.17 -15.95
CA SER A 38 5.18 -0.06 -17.36
C SER A 38 6.70 0.02 -17.54
N MET A 39 7.39 0.83 -16.72
CA MET A 39 8.85 0.92 -16.72
C MET A 39 9.50 -0.42 -16.31
N MET A 40 8.99 -1.08 -15.27
CA MET A 40 9.50 -2.39 -14.83
C MET A 40 9.22 -3.49 -15.86
N ARG A 41 8.15 -3.41 -16.65
CA ARG A 41 7.95 -4.29 -17.80
C ARG A 41 9.01 -4.04 -18.88
N LEU A 42 9.35 -2.78 -19.16
CA LEU A 42 10.39 -2.42 -20.14
C LEU A 42 11.82 -2.73 -19.65
N ALA A 43 12.11 -2.58 -18.36
CA ALA A 43 13.43 -2.86 -17.78
C ALA A 43 13.59 -4.34 -17.39
N GLY A 44 12.52 -4.98 -16.92
CA GLY A 44 12.49 -6.36 -16.45
C GLY A 44 12.53 -7.42 -17.56
N VAL A 45 12.60 -7.03 -18.84
CA VAL A 45 13.08 -7.95 -19.90
C VAL A 45 14.55 -8.32 -19.67
N PHE A 46 15.28 -7.58 -18.81
CA PHE A 46 16.69 -7.80 -18.51
C PHE A 46 16.97 -8.28 -17.07
N SER A 47 15.98 -8.30 -16.17
CA SER A 47 16.14 -8.85 -14.80
C SER A 47 14.86 -9.51 -14.27
N LYS A 48 14.95 -10.80 -13.91
CA LYS A 48 13.81 -11.57 -13.36
C LYS A 48 13.39 -11.09 -11.96
N GLN A 49 14.36 -10.74 -11.11
CA GLN A 49 14.10 -10.30 -9.73
C GLN A 49 13.28 -9.03 -9.61
N ALA A 50 13.30 -8.13 -10.61
CA ALA A 50 12.49 -6.92 -10.55
C ALA A 50 11.00 -7.18 -10.80
N ARG A 51 10.61 -8.33 -11.36
CA ARG A 51 9.20 -8.64 -11.69
C ARG A 51 8.49 -9.54 -10.68
N GLU A 52 9.23 -10.12 -9.73
CA GLU A 52 8.66 -11.08 -8.79
C GLU A 52 7.94 -10.37 -7.63
N PRO A 53 6.77 -10.88 -7.20
CA PRO A 53 6.10 -10.40 -5.99
C PRO A 53 7.01 -10.46 -4.77
N ILE A 54 6.93 -9.43 -3.92
CA ILE A 54 7.61 -9.43 -2.63
C ILE A 54 6.72 -10.19 -1.66
N GLN A 55 7.16 -11.38 -1.27
CA GLN A 55 6.52 -12.14 -0.20
C GLN A 55 7.16 -11.83 1.15
N SER A 56 6.32 -11.55 2.13
CA SER A 56 6.70 -11.34 3.53
C SER A 56 5.88 -12.26 4.43
N THR A 57 6.51 -12.86 5.43
CA THR A 57 5.82 -13.53 6.53
C THR A 57 5.71 -12.55 7.68
N VAL A 58 4.50 -12.40 8.21
CA VAL A 58 4.23 -11.66 9.43
C VAL A 58 3.95 -12.65 10.55
N SER A 59 4.62 -12.46 11.68
CA SER A 59 4.41 -13.29 12.87
C SER A 59 4.28 -12.43 14.11
N VAL A 60 3.32 -12.72 14.97
CA VAL A 60 3.09 -12.07 16.24
C VAL A 60 3.23 -13.09 17.35
N LYS A 61 3.99 -12.75 18.37
CA LYS A 61 4.18 -13.54 19.59
C LYS A 61 4.28 -12.59 20.78
N GLY A 62 3.19 -12.45 21.52
CA GLY A 62 3.10 -11.55 22.66
C GLY A 62 3.44 -10.10 22.32
N ASP A 63 4.59 -9.64 22.80
CA ASP A 63 5.09 -8.26 22.60
C ASP A 63 5.99 -8.11 21.38
N LYS A 64 6.17 -9.16 20.57
CA LYS A 64 7.02 -9.12 19.38
C LYS A 64 6.22 -9.34 18.11
N MET A 65 6.52 -8.54 17.09
CA MET A 65 6.03 -8.71 15.74
C MET A 65 7.22 -8.78 14.78
N LEU A 66 7.22 -9.77 13.90
CA LEU A 66 8.21 -9.98 12.86
C LEU A 66 7.55 -9.69 11.52
N HIS A 67 8.22 -8.90 10.67
CA HIS A 67 7.98 -8.87 9.23
C HIS A 67 9.24 -9.41 8.54
N ARG A 68 9.14 -10.51 7.80
CA ARG A 68 10.29 -11.17 7.17
C ARG A 68 10.06 -11.42 5.70
N SER A 69 10.90 -10.84 4.86
CA SER A 69 11.03 -11.16 3.44
C SER A 69 12.27 -12.04 3.18
N ALA A 70 12.57 -12.31 1.92
CA ALA A 70 13.75 -13.08 1.52
C ALA A 70 15.09 -12.41 1.90
N ASN A 71 15.16 -11.08 1.87
CA ASN A 71 16.39 -10.31 2.10
C ASN A 71 16.35 -9.42 3.35
N HIS A 72 15.18 -9.28 3.98
CA HIS A 72 15.00 -8.38 5.10
C HIS A 72 14.17 -9.01 6.22
N ALA A 73 14.47 -8.66 7.46
CA ALA A 73 13.57 -8.90 8.59
C ALA A 73 13.49 -7.66 9.48
N SER A 74 12.28 -7.32 9.93
CA SER A 74 12.04 -6.26 10.91
C SER A 74 11.36 -6.88 12.12
N VAL A 75 11.94 -6.69 13.31
CA VAL A 75 11.37 -7.13 14.58
C VAL A 75 11.00 -5.91 15.39
N ILE A 76 9.70 -5.74 15.64
CA ILE A 76 9.17 -4.73 16.55
C ILE A 76 8.97 -5.41 17.90
N ASP A 77 9.56 -4.85 18.95
CA ASP A 77 9.46 -5.35 20.32
C ASP A 77 8.88 -4.27 21.24
N LEU A 78 7.65 -4.51 21.72
CA LEU A 78 6.92 -3.60 22.60
C LEU A 78 7.42 -3.61 24.04
N GLY A 79 8.08 -4.69 24.46
CA GLY A 79 8.68 -4.83 25.78
C GLY A 79 9.94 -3.97 25.90
N SER A 80 10.84 -4.09 24.91
CA SER A 80 12.06 -3.27 24.85
C SER A 80 11.87 -1.91 24.17
N GLN A 81 10.71 -1.67 23.53
CA GLN A 81 10.39 -0.46 22.76
C GLN A 81 11.41 -0.19 21.65
N THR A 82 11.74 -1.25 20.90
CA THR A 82 12.72 -1.20 19.81
C THR A 82 12.17 -1.75 18.51
N ILE A 83 12.75 -1.28 17.41
CA ILE A 83 12.62 -1.85 16.08
C ILE A 83 14.01 -2.28 15.63
N THR A 84 14.16 -3.57 15.39
CA THR A 84 15.39 -4.17 14.89
C THR A 84 15.22 -4.47 13.41
N SER A 85 16.00 -3.80 12.57
CA SER A 85 15.98 -3.95 11.11
C SER A 85 17.20 -4.75 10.68
N ILE A 86 16.98 -5.90 10.05
CA ILE A 86 17.97 -6.95 9.77
C ILE A 86 18.11 -7.11 8.25
N ASP A 87 19.28 -6.80 7.72
CA ASP A 87 19.67 -7.08 6.34
C ASP A 87 20.26 -8.49 6.26
N LEU A 88 19.48 -9.42 5.72
CA LEU A 88 19.84 -10.85 5.62
C LEU A 88 20.95 -11.09 4.61
N GLN A 89 21.13 -10.19 3.62
CA GLN A 89 22.16 -10.32 2.60
C GLN A 89 23.51 -9.81 3.11
N LYS A 90 23.53 -8.65 3.74
CA LYS A 90 24.75 -8.04 4.31
C LYS A 90 25.14 -8.63 5.65
N LYS A 91 24.27 -9.44 6.26
CA LYS A 91 24.42 -9.94 7.63
C LYS A 91 24.64 -8.79 8.62
N GLN A 92 23.83 -7.75 8.47
CA GLN A 92 23.91 -6.54 9.29
C GLN A 92 22.55 -6.27 9.91
N TYR A 93 22.55 -5.58 11.05
CA TYR A 93 21.31 -5.11 11.65
C TYR A 93 21.48 -3.75 12.30
N THR A 94 20.39 -3.02 12.37
CA THR A 94 20.28 -1.77 13.12
C THR A 94 19.20 -1.93 14.19
N VAL A 95 19.33 -1.19 15.28
CA VAL A 95 18.30 -1.12 16.32
C VAL A 95 17.97 0.34 16.53
N MET A 96 16.68 0.66 16.48
CA MET A 96 16.14 1.99 16.73
C MET A 96 15.12 1.90 17.86
N THR A 97 15.20 2.80 18.84
CA THR A 97 14.16 2.86 19.89
C THR A 97 12.93 3.62 19.39
N PHE A 98 11.79 3.44 20.06
CA PHE A 98 10.59 4.24 19.77
C PHE A 98 10.81 5.73 20.00
N GLU A 99 11.63 6.09 21.00
CA GLU A 99 12.02 7.47 21.24
C GLU A 99 12.86 8.04 20.08
N GLU A 100 13.83 7.27 19.59
CA GLU A 100 14.65 7.68 18.44
C GLU A 100 13.80 7.83 17.17
N MET A 101 12.82 6.95 16.96
CA MET A 101 11.83 7.09 15.90
C MET A 101 11.03 8.38 16.04
N LYS A 102 10.52 8.68 17.25
CA LYS A 102 9.75 9.91 17.50
C LYS A 102 10.58 11.16 17.22
N GLN A 103 11.82 11.22 17.72
CA GLN A 103 12.73 12.32 17.44
C GLN A 103 12.97 12.50 15.94
N MET A 104 13.13 11.40 15.20
CA MET A 104 13.31 11.45 13.75
C MET A 104 12.08 12.01 13.03
N ILE A 105 10.88 11.59 13.43
CA ILE A 105 9.63 12.10 12.89
C ILE A 105 9.48 13.59 13.19
N ASP A 106 9.75 14.04 14.41
CA ASP A 106 9.67 15.45 14.80
C ASP A 106 10.68 16.31 14.03
N GLN A 107 11.89 15.81 13.80
CA GLN A 107 12.89 16.48 12.95
C GLN A 107 12.43 16.58 11.49
N MET A 108 11.84 15.51 10.95
CA MET A 108 11.26 15.52 9.61
C MET A 108 10.09 16.51 9.50
N ALA A 109 9.23 16.56 10.52
CA ALA A 109 8.13 17.52 10.64
C ALA A 109 8.62 18.97 10.59
N GLN A 110 9.67 19.27 11.37
CA GLN A 110 10.28 20.60 11.41
C GLN A 110 10.89 20.98 10.06
N LYS A 111 11.63 20.06 9.41
CA LYS A 111 12.19 20.30 8.07
C LYS A 111 11.10 20.55 7.03
N MET A 112 9.98 19.82 7.07
CA MET A 112 8.85 20.08 6.17
C MET A 112 8.19 21.42 6.43
N LYS A 113 8.01 21.83 7.70
CA LYS A 113 7.51 23.17 8.05
C LYS A 113 8.43 24.31 7.62
N GLN A 114 9.75 24.10 7.66
CA GLN A 114 10.72 25.10 7.22
C GLN A 114 10.80 25.24 5.69
N ASN A 115 10.45 24.20 4.95
CA ASN A 115 10.42 24.20 3.49
C ASN A 115 9.03 24.59 2.93
N ASP A 116 8.17 25.16 3.77
CA ASP A 116 6.75 25.47 3.47
C ASP A 116 6.59 26.73 2.61
N LYS A 117 7.05 26.64 1.36
CA LYS A 117 6.80 27.65 0.31
C LYS A 117 5.43 27.50 -0.36
N GLY A 118 4.68 26.46 -0.01
CA GLY A 118 3.37 26.16 -0.58
C GLY A 118 2.22 26.37 0.40
N GLU A 119 1.01 26.45 -0.12
CA GLU A 119 -0.24 26.21 0.61
C GLU A 119 -0.69 24.79 0.27
N MET A 120 -0.82 23.92 1.28
CA MET A 120 -1.25 22.53 1.10
C MET A 120 -2.69 22.37 1.56
N SER A 121 -3.55 21.82 0.70
CA SER A 121 -4.90 21.38 1.05
C SER A 121 -4.98 19.85 1.00
N PHE A 122 -5.75 19.28 1.91
CA PHE A 122 -5.97 17.84 1.98
C PHE A 122 -7.46 17.56 1.97
N LYS A 123 -7.84 16.47 1.32
CA LYS A 123 -9.19 15.92 1.39
C LYS A 123 -9.08 14.42 1.53
N VAL A 124 -9.63 13.89 2.62
CA VAL A 124 -9.70 12.46 2.86
C VAL A 124 -11.17 12.08 2.86
N SER A 125 -11.51 10.98 2.20
CA SER A 125 -12.85 10.41 2.20
C SER A 125 -12.77 8.89 2.22
N ALA A 126 -13.71 8.24 2.90
CA ALA A 126 -13.88 6.80 2.85
C ALA A 126 -15.31 6.48 2.42
N LYS A 127 -15.48 5.38 1.69
CA LYS A 127 -16.81 4.87 1.36
C LYS A 127 -16.81 3.34 1.32
N SER A 128 -17.83 2.75 1.94
CA SER A 128 -18.22 1.37 1.65
C SER A 128 -18.93 1.37 0.29
N THR A 129 -18.45 0.60 -0.69
CA THR A 129 -19.03 0.65 -2.05
C THR A 129 -20.26 -0.26 -2.19
N GLY A 130 -20.45 -1.18 -1.25
CA GLY A 130 -21.46 -2.24 -1.31
C GLY A 130 -21.07 -3.42 -2.20
N LYS A 131 -19.93 -3.38 -2.90
CA LYS A 131 -19.43 -4.53 -3.65
C LYS A 131 -18.92 -5.61 -2.70
N ALA A 132 -19.04 -6.85 -3.15
CA ALA A 132 -18.49 -8.02 -2.48
C ALA A 132 -17.88 -8.97 -3.51
N LYS A 133 -16.74 -9.58 -3.16
CA LYS A 133 -16.08 -10.61 -3.97
C LYS A 133 -15.35 -11.61 -3.08
N GLN A 134 -15.04 -12.77 -3.63
CA GLN A 134 -14.18 -13.75 -2.97
C GLN A 134 -12.71 -13.35 -3.13
N VAL A 135 -11.98 -13.22 -2.02
CA VAL A 135 -10.54 -12.93 -1.97
C VAL A 135 -9.88 -13.92 -1.03
N ALA A 136 -8.87 -14.65 -1.53
CA ALA A 136 -8.16 -15.68 -0.75
C ALA A 136 -9.07 -16.71 -0.05
N GLY A 137 -10.25 -16.99 -0.64
CA GLY A 137 -11.25 -17.92 -0.09
C GLY A 137 -12.19 -17.31 0.96
N PHE A 138 -12.12 -15.99 1.19
CA PHE A 138 -13.01 -15.26 2.07
C PHE A 138 -13.96 -14.34 1.30
N ASP A 139 -15.23 -14.29 1.72
CA ASP A 139 -16.18 -13.29 1.25
C ASP A 139 -15.77 -11.91 1.78
N ALA A 140 -15.26 -11.07 0.90
CA ALA A 140 -14.74 -9.75 1.23
C ALA A 140 -15.64 -8.64 0.69
N LYS A 141 -15.79 -7.56 1.47
CA LYS A 141 -16.52 -6.35 1.07
C LYS A 141 -15.55 -5.22 0.78
N GLU A 142 -15.86 -4.44 -0.24
CA GLU A 142 -15.00 -3.35 -0.71
C GLU A 142 -15.22 -2.07 0.11
N MET A 143 -14.12 -1.48 0.56
CA MET A 143 -14.04 -0.15 1.12
C MET A 143 -12.98 0.66 0.38
N LEU A 144 -13.38 1.79 -0.17
CA LEU A 144 -12.48 2.70 -0.85
C LEU A 144 -12.12 3.88 0.05
N LEU A 145 -10.83 4.08 0.27
CA LEU A 145 -10.24 5.26 0.89
C LEU A 145 -9.60 6.12 -0.21
N THR A 146 -9.90 7.42 -0.22
CA THR A 146 -9.30 8.39 -1.15
C THR A 146 -8.69 9.53 -0.34
N MET A 147 -7.43 9.82 -0.61
CA MET A 147 -6.68 10.96 -0.10
C MET A 147 -6.21 11.81 -1.28
N GLU A 148 -6.73 13.03 -1.36
CA GLU A 148 -6.32 14.05 -2.32
C GLU A 148 -5.47 15.08 -1.59
N MET A 149 -4.33 15.41 -2.18
CA MET A 149 -3.43 16.47 -1.72
C MET A 149 -3.26 17.46 -2.87
N GLU A 150 -3.52 18.74 -2.61
CA GLU A 150 -3.15 19.82 -3.54
C GLU A 150 -2.11 20.71 -2.86
N ALA A 151 -1.08 21.07 -3.62
CA ALA A 151 -0.06 22.01 -3.22
C ALA A 151 -0.07 23.19 -4.19
N LYS A 152 -0.15 24.40 -3.64
CA LYS A 152 -0.04 25.65 -4.40
C LYS A 152 1.25 26.36 -4.00
N ASP A 153 2.18 26.53 -4.92
CA ASP A 153 3.39 27.31 -4.70
C ASP A 153 3.05 28.81 -4.56
N LYS A 154 3.50 29.45 -3.48
CA LYS A 154 3.15 30.85 -3.18
C LYS A 154 3.88 31.85 -4.08
N ASP A 155 5.07 31.50 -4.58
CA ASP A 155 5.92 32.38 -5.36
C ASP A 155 5.52 32.41 -6.85
N SER A 156 5.25 31.24 -7.43
CA SER A 156 4.89 31.05 -8.85
C SER A 156 3.39 30.93 -9.11
N GLY A 157 2.59 30.68 -8.07
CA GLY A 157 1.16 30.41 -8.17
C GLY A 157 0.82 29.05 -8.81
N GLN A 158 1.83 28.23 -9.16
CA GLN A 158 1.62 26.91 -9.75
C GLN A 158 0.94 25.97 -8.76
N LYS A 159 -0.02 25.19 -9.26
CA LYS A 159 -0.70 24.14 -8.51
C LYS A 159 -0.23 22.77 -8.98
N GLY A 160 0.15 21.93 -8.04
CA GLY A 160 0.34 20.50 -8.25
C GLY A 160 -0.59 19.74 -7.30
N GLY A 161 -0.87 18.49 -7.62
CA GLY A 161 -1.63 17.66 -6.69
C GLY A 161 -1.44 16.19 -6.96
N MET A 162 -1.70 15.40 -5.94
CA MET A 162 -1.55 13.96 -5.95
C MET A 162 -2.80 13.35 -5.34
N THR A 163 -3.28 12.28 -5.96
CA THR A 163 -4.36 11.47 -5.41
C THR A 163 -3.79 10.10 -5.07
N ILE A 164 -3.99 9.69 -3.83
CA ILE A 164 -3.73 8.34 -3.34
C ILE A 164 -5.08 7.70 -3.07
N THR A 165 -5.34 6.56 -3.69
CA THR A 165 -6.52 5.73 -3.40
C THR A 165 -6.07 4.41 -2.83
N THR A 166 -6.82 3.89 -1.88
CA THR A 166 -6.62 2.58 -1.27
C THR A 166 -7.95 1.84 -1.34
N ASP A 167 -8.04 0.88 -2.23
CA ASP A 167 -9.14 -0.06 -2.31
C ASP A 167 -8.86 -1.25 -1.38
N MET A 168 -9.72 -1.48 -0.39
CA MET A 168 -9.57 -2.52 0.60
C MET A 168 -10.70 -3.53 0.48
N TRP A 169 -10.34 -4.79 0.34
CA TRP A 169 -11.26 -5.92 0.37
C TRP A 169 -11.20 -6.56 1.75
N ILE A 170 -12.27 -6.36 2.52
CA ILE A 170 -12.32 -6.67 3.94
C ILE A 170 -13.18 -7.92 4.17
N ALA A 171 -12.54 -9.00 4.61
CA ALA A 171 -13.19 -10.25 5.00
C ALA A 171 -13.65 -10.19 6.47
N PRO A 172 -14.76 -10.86 6.84
CA PRO A 172 -15.16 -10.99 8.25
C PRO A 172 -14.06 -11.67 9.08
N GLY A 173 -14.01 -11.35 10.37
CA GLY A 173 -12.89 -11.66 11.28
C GLY A 173 -12.27 -13.04 11.09
N ILE A 174 -10.99 -13.06 10.71
CA ILE A 174 -10.18 -14.28 10.61
C ILE A 174 -9.76 -14.69 12.03
N PRO A 175 -10.04 -15.95 12.46
CA PRO A 175 -9.64 -16.42 13.78
C PRO A 175 -8.16 -16.16 14.05
N GLY A 176 -7.85 -15.58 15.22
CA GLY A 176 -6.48 -15.25 15.64
C GLY A 176 -5.92 -13.92 15.11
N TYR A 177 -6.50 -13.31 14.07
CA TYR A 177 -6.01 -12.02 13.55
C TYR A 177 -6.15 -10.86 14.57
N GLN A 178 -6.97 -11.04 15.60
CA GLN A 178 -7.07 -10.09 16.71
C GLN A 178 -5.71 -9.87 17.40
N GLU A 179 -4.81 -10.85 17.44
CA GLU A 179 -3.45 -10.69 17.99
C GLU A 179 -2.64 -9.61 17.25
N VAL A 180 -2.80 -9.52 15.92
CA VAL A 180 -2.18 -8.49 15.09
C VAL A 180 -2.78 -7.11 15.40
N ARG A 181 -4.12 -7.03 15.51
CA ARG A 181 -4.82 -5.78 15.86
C ARG A 181 -4.45 -5.29 17.25
N ASP A 182 -4.43 -6.18 18.23
CA ASP A 182 -4.09 -5.87 19.62
C ASP A 182 -2.61 -5.48 19.74
N PHE A 183 -1.72 -6.10 18.96
CA PHE A 183 -0.33 -5.66 18.86
C PHE A 183 -0.24 -4.21 18.38
N TYR A 184 -0.86 -3.87 17.24
CA TYR A 184 -0.81 -2.51 16.70
C TYR A 184 -1.47 -1.49 17.63
N LYS A 185 -2.56 -1.86 18.31
CA LYS A 185 -3.18 -1.03 19.36
C LYS A 185 -2.17 -0.71 20.46
N ARG A 186 -1.56 -1.72 21.07
CA ARG A 186 -0.55 -1.55 22.14
C ARG A 186 0.69 -0.79 21.65
N MET A 187 1.11 -1.01 20.40
CA MET A 187 2.19 -0.26 19.76
C MET A 187 1.83 1.23 19.66
N SER A 188 0.63 1.56 19.18
CA SER A 188 0.18 2.96 19.04
C SER A 188 0.12 3.69 20.39
N GLU A 189 -0.34 3.00 21.45
CA GLU A 189 -0.35 3.49 22.82
C GLU A 189 1.08 3.77 23.32
N LYS A 190 2.04 2.87 23.06
CA LYS A 190 3.44 3.01 23.51
C LYS A 190 4.23 4.07 22.78
N ILE A 191 4.11 4.13 21.46
CA ILE A 191 4.78 5.17 20.66
C ILE A 191 4.09 6.53 20.91
N ASN A 192 2.89 6.53 21.53
CA ASN A 192 2.00 7.68 21.62
C ASN A 192 1.84 8.33 20.24
N TRP A 193 1.77 7.45 19.24
CA TRP A 193 1.81 7.75 17.82
C TRP A 193 0.51 7.24 17.23
N THR A 194 -0.36 8.18 16.89
CA THR A 194 -1.44 7.95 15.94
C THR A 194 -0.83 7.89 14.54
N PRO A 195 -1.17 6.92 13.69
CA PRO A 195 -0.90 7.00 12.26
C PRO A 195 -1.48 8.34 11.73
N GLY A 196 -0.60 9.27 11.33
CA GLY A 196 -0.96 10.66 10.97
C GLY A 196 -0.70 11.74 12.05
N GLY A 197 -0.22 11.37 13.23
CA GLY A 197 -0.32 12.12 14.48
C GLY A 197 0.43 13.44 14.65
N ASN A 198 1.54 13.70 13.95
CA ASN A 198 2.35 14.91 14.25
C ASN A 198 2.52 15.91 13.10
N ILE A 199 2.14 15.56 11.87
CA ILE A 199 2.30 16.46 10.71
C ILE A 199 0.96 16.67 10.02
N PHE A 200 0.26 15.58 9.71
CA PHE A 200 -1.00 15.63 8.99
C PHE A 200 -2.18 15.94 9.91
N MET A 201 -2.20 15.44 11.15
CA MET A 201 -3.26 15.74 12.14
C MET A 201 -3.28 17.19 12.66
N GLN A 202 -2.21 17.96 12.45
CA GLN A 202 -2.26 19.42 12.72
C GLN A 202 -3.08 20.17 11.66
N ASN A 203 -3.39 19.52 10.53
CA ASN A 203 -4.29 20.05 9.52
C ASN A 203 -5.74 19.65 9.86
N PRO A 204 -6.64 20.62 10.12
CA PRO A 204 -8.04 20.34 10.43
C PRO A 204 -8.76 19.47 9.39
N GLN A 205 -8.45 19.65 8.10
CA GLN A 205 -9.08 18.90 7.00
C GLN A 205 -8.70 17.41 7.03
N VAL A 206 -7.47 17.10 7.41
CA VAL A 206 -7.04 15.71 7.61
C VAL A 206 -7.73 15.11 8.82
N SER A 207 -7.82 15.86 9.93
CA SER A 207 -8.48 15.39 11.15
C SER A 207 -9.97 15.05 10.91
N GLU A 208 -10.70 15.93 10.22
CA GLU A 208 -12.09 15.71 9.83
C GLU A 208 -12.24 14.51 8.89
N GLY A 209 -11.40 14.43 7.86
CA GLY A 209 -11.42 13.31 6.94
C GLY A 209 -11.06 11.97 7.61
N MET A 210 -10.12 11.95 8.54
CA MET A 210 -9.83 10.76 9.36
C MET A 210 -11.01 10.36 10.24
N ALA A 211 -11.77 11.31 10.78
CA ALA A 211 -13.00 10.99 11.52
C ALA A 211 -14.05 10.30 10.62
N GLU A 212 -14.16 10.71 9.35
CA GLU A 212 -14.99 10.02 8.35
C GLU A 212 -14.45 8.60 8.07
N VAL A 213 -13.13 8.43 7.92
CA VAL A 213 -12.50 7.10 7.81
C VAL A 213 -12.85 6.23 9.01
N TYR A 214 -12.68 6.73 10.23
CA TYR A 214 -13.03 5.98 11.45
C TYR A 214 -14.52 5.61 11.48
N LYS A 215 -15.41 6.53 11.07
CA LYS A 215 -16.85 6.27 10.98
C LYS A 215 -17.16 5.17 9.96
N GLU A 216 -16.52 5.13 8.80
CA GLU A 216 -16.75 4.06 7.81
C GLU A 216 -16.08 2.75 8.20
N VAL A 217 -14.84 2.78 8.70
CA VAL A 217 -14.11 1.60 9.20
C VAL A 217 -14.84 0.94 10.37
N SER A 218 -15.41 1.72 11.29
CA SER A 218 -16.20 1.15 12.40
C SER A 218 -17.42 0.35 11.97
N LYS A 219 -17.93 0.54 10.75
CA LYS A 219 -19.01 -0.27 10.18
C LYS A 219 -18.53 -1.59 9.60
N VAL A 220 -17.23 -1.71 9.36
CA VAL A 220 -16.62 -2.87 8.71
C VAL A 220 -15.62 -3.49 9.67
N ASP A 221 -16.11 -4.43 10.47
CA ASP A 221 -15.22 -5.28 11.26
C ASP A 221 -14.66 -6.40 10.37
N GLY A 222 -13.36 -6.34 10.08
CA GLY A 222 -12.73 -7.42 9.33
C GLY A 222 -11.25 -7.23 9.01
N VAL A 223 -10.71 -8.23 8.31
CA VAL A 223 -9.31 -8.27 7.90
C VAL A 223 -9.22 -7.79 6.45
N PRO A 224 -8.39 -6.78 6.11
CA PRO A 224 -8.26 -6.28 4.75
C PRO A 224 -7.44 -7.25 3.88
N VAL A 225 -8.00 -8.44 3.58
CA VAL A 225 -7.35 -9.57 2.89
C VAL A 225 -6.75 -9.23 1.53
N GLN A 226 -7.18 -8.15 0.88
CA GLN A 226 -6.49 -7.55 -0.26
C GLN A 226 -6.57 -6.02 -0.18
N GLN A 227 -5.49 -5.36 -0.57
CA GLN A 227 -5.38 -3.91 -0.64
C GLN A 227 -4.74 -3.50 -1.96
N ILE A 228 -5.34 -2.55 -2.67
CA ILE A 228 -4.81 -1.98 -3.90
C ILE A 228 -4.58 -0.50 -3.67
N ILE A 229 -3.30 -0.10 -3.65
CA ILE A 229 -2.90 1.29 -3.48
C ILE A 229 -2.56 1.85 -4.86
N THR A 230 -3.25 2.92 -5.27
CA THR A 230 -2.96 3.65 -6.49
C THR A 230 -2.56 5.08 -6.15
N MET A 231 -1.41 5.50 -6.66
CA MET A 231 -0.90 6.86 -6.57
C MET A 231 -0.83 7.45 -7.96
N GLY A 232 -1.36 8.66 -8.15
CA GLY A 232 -1.34 9.36 -9.43
C GLY A 232 -1.50 10.87 -9.28
N ALA A 233 -1.54 11.56 -10.41
CA ALA A 233 -1.83 12.99 -10.44
C ALA A 233 -3.20 13.30 -9.83
N ALA A 234 -3.44 14.56 -9.44
CA ALA A 234 -4.73 15.00 -8.93
C ALA A 234 -5.91 14.53 -9.82
N GLY A 235 -6.92 13.92 -9.20
CA GLY A 235 -8.10 13.40 -9.89
C GLY A 235 -7.90 12.03 -10.53
N THR A 236 -6.76 11.36 -10.32
CA THR A 236 -6.58 9.96 -10.75
C THR A 236 -7.67 9.10 -10.10
N PRO A 237 -8.48 8.37 -10.88
CA PRO A 237 -9.54 7.55 -10.33
C PRO A 237 -8.98 6.40 -9.49
N PRO A 238 -9.79 5.83 -8.58
CA PRO A 238 -9.41 4.63 -7.85
C PRO A 238 -9.16 3.47 -8.81
N PRO A 239 -8.36 2.47 -8.40
CA PRO A 239 -8.07 1.31 -9.24
C PRO A 239 -9.38 0.73 -9.74
N ALA A 240 -9.49 0.53 -11.05
CA ALA A 240 -10.57 -0.28 -11.58
C ALA A 240 -10.34 -1.68 -11.03
N ASP A 241 -11.34 -2.22 -10.35
CA ASP A 241 -11.40 -3.65 -10.06
C ASP A 241 -10.90 -4.40 -11.30
N GLY A 242 -9.99 -5.36 -11.13
CA GLY A 242 -9.55 -6.24 -12.22
C GLY A 242 -10.69 -7.04 -12.89
N SER A 243 -11.94 -6.80 -12.49
CA SER A 243 -13.13 -7.10 -13.27
C SER A 243 -13.56 -5.84 -14.03
N ALA A 244 -13.31 -5.86 -15.34
CA ALA A 244 -13.84 -4.88 -16.28
C ALA A 244 -15.34 -4.63 -16.02
N ALA A 245 -15.66 -3.46 -15.49
CA ALA A 245 -17.00 -2.91 -15.69
C ALA A 245 -17.11 -2.59 -17.20
N PRO A 246 -18.20 -2.97 -17.88
CA PRO A 246 -18.43 -2.53 -19.24
C PRO A 246 -18.48 -1.00 -19.21
N ALA A 247 -17.54 -0.36 -19.91
CA ALA A 247 -17.67 1.06 -20.19
C ALA A 247 -19.06 1.28 -20.81
N PRO A 248 -19.83 2.30 -20.39
CA PRO A 248 -21.05 2.64 -21.10
C PRO A 248 -20.67 2.87 -22.56
N GLN A 249 -21.23 2.07 -23.47
CA GLN A 249 -21.10 2.27 -24.90
C GLN A 249 -21.47 3.72 -25.18
N GLN A 250 -20.47 4.57 -25.44
CA GLN A 250 -20.71 5.84 -26.09
C GLN A 250 -21.31 5.49 -27.44
N GLN A 251 -22.62 5.69 -27.54
CA GLN A 251 -23.36 5.65 -28.80
C GLN A 251 -22.60 6.51 -29.80
N GLN A 252 -22.17 5.86 -30.88
CA GLN A 252 -21.64 6.51 -32.07
C GLN A 252 -22.65 7.57 -32.52
N GLN A 253 -22.30 8.85 -32.36
CA GLN A 253 -22.93 9.90 -33.15
C GLN A 253 -22.19 9.98 -34.49
N PRO A 254 -22.90 10.02 -35.63
CA PRO A 254 -22.27 10.13 -36.95
C PRO A 254 -21.52 11.46 -37.05
N ALA A 255 -20.26 11.40 -37.45
CA ALA A 255 -19.47 12.58 -37.75
C ALA A 255 -20.10 13.35 -38.92
N ALA A 256 -20.51 14.59 -38.66
CA ALA A 256 -20.93 15.53 -39.69
C ALA A 256 -19.71 15.92 -40.56
N GLU A 257 -19.88 15.75 -41.86
CA GLU A 257 -18.91 16.06 -42.91
C GLU A 257 -18.47 17.53 -42.88
N ARG A 258 -17.17 17.77 -43.08
CA ARG A 258 -16.66 19.07 -43.54
C ARG A 258 -15.93 18.89 -44.88
N PRO A 259 -16.13 19.80 -45.85
CA PRO A 259 -15.85 19.56 -47.26
C PRO A 259 -14.36 19.64 -47.61
N SER A 260 -13.97 18.74 -48.51
CA SER A 260 -12.71 18.69 -49.25
C SER A 260 -12.63 19.85 -50.26
N LEU A 261 -11.56 20.63 -50.18
CA LEU A 261 -11.12 21.57 -51.22
C LEU A 261 -9.67 21.25 -51.57
N GLY A 262 -9.43 20.74 -52.77
CA GLY A 262 -8.07 20.56 -53.29
C GLY A 262 -7.93 19.51 -54.39
N GLY A 263 -8.67 19.64 -55.49
CA GLY A 263 -8.50 18.76 -56.65
C GLY A 263 -9.04 19.38 -57.93
N ALA A 264 -8.20 20.11 -58.66
CA ALA A 264 -8.38 20.37 -60.09
C ALA A 264 -7.07 20.94 -60.67
N LEU A 265 -6.82 20.65 -61.95
CA LEU A 265 -5.63 20.96 -62.77
C LEU A 265 -4.49 19.93 -62.58
N GLY A 266 -4.12 19.08 -63.53
CA GLY A 266 -4.38 19.00 -64.96
C GLY A 266 -3.17 18.27 -65.56
N GLY A 267 -3.38 17.28 -66.43
CA GLY A 267 -2.25 16.53 -66.99
C GLY A 267 -2.65 15.32 -67.81
N ALA A 268 -3.34 15.55 -68.93
CA ALA A 268 -3.23 14.67 -70.08
C ALA A 268 -1.82 14.81 -70.67
N LEU A 269 -1.21 13.69 -71.10
CA LEU A 269 -0.21 13.52 -72.17
C LEU A 269 0.82 12.42 -71.81
N GLY A 270 0.86 11.39 -72.65
CA GLY A 270 2.11 10.91 -73.26
C GLY A 270 2.98 9.91 -72.48
N GLY A 271 2.98 8.65 -72.96
CA GLY A 271 4.17 8.04 -73.54
C GLY A 271 5.34 7.61 -72.64
N LYS A 272 5.63 6.31 -72.69
CA LYS A 272 6.95 5.63 -72.81
C LYS A 272 8.20 6.27 -72.17
N PHE A 273 9.01 5.39 -71.56
CA PHE A 273 10.42 5.54 -71.11
C PHE A 273 10.65 6.07 -69.69
N GLY A 274 11.58 5.40 -68.98
CA GLY A 274 12.49 6.11 -68.06
C GLY A 274 12.48 5.68 -66.58
N ILE A 275 13.32 4.70 -66.26
CA ILE A 275 14.17 4.55 -65.06
C ILE A 275 14.07 5.69 -64.00
N GLY A 276 13.80 5.36 -62.73
CA GLY A 276 14.20 6.22 -61.61
C GLY A 276 13.55 6.02 -60.23
N ARG A 277 14.30 5.36 -59.33
CA ARG A 277 14.31 5.48 -57.86
C ARG A 277 13.23 4.77 -57.00
N LYS A 278 13.73 3.76 -56.26
CA LYS A 278 13.18 3.16 -55.03
C LYS A 278 12.59 4.19 -54.06
N LYS A 279 11.36 3.96 -53.60
CA LYS A 279 10.88 4.35 -52.26
C LYS A 279 10.60 3.10 -51.44
N THR A 280 11.06 3.16 -50.21
CA THR A 280 11.02 2.19 -49.13
C THR A 280 9.61 1.70 -48.85
N SER A 281 9.41 0.39 -48.94
CA SER A 281 8.28 -0.30 -48.33
C SER A 281 8.52 -0.39 -46.82
N SER A 282 7.66 0.25 -46.04
CA SER A 282 7.49 -0.05 -44.61
C SER A 282 6.12 -0.70 -44.45
N ASP A 283 6.07 -2.02 -44.60
CA ASP A 283 5.03 -2.85 -44.00
C ASP A 283 5.24 -2.80 -42.48
N GLN A 284 4.43 -2.02 -41.78
CA GLN A 284 4.19 -2.19 -40.36
C GLN A 284 2.70 -2.51 -40.17
N PRO A 285 2.35 -3.65 -39.54
CA PRO A 285 0.97 -3.91 -39.15
C PRO A 285 0.53 -2.87 -38.09
N PRO A 286 -0.76 -2.50 -38.06
CA PRO A 286 -1.26 -1.49 -37.13
C PRO A 286 -1.07 -1.94 -35.68
N PRO A 287 -0.78 -1.02 -34.74
CA PRO A 287 -0.61 -1.36 -33.34
C PRO A 287 -1.92 -1.93 -32.79
N SER A 288 -1.84 -3.16 -32.28
CA SER A 288 -2.89 -3.79 -31.49
C SER A 288 -3.13 -2.95 -30.23
N ASN A 289 -4.32 -2.36 -30.11
CA ASN A 289 -4.84 -1.83 -28.86
C ASN A 289 -5.03 -2.97 -27.87
N THR A 290 -4.01 -3.27 -27.08
CA THR A 290 -4.19 -3.98 -25.81
C THR A 290 -4.69 -3.00 -24.78
N SER A 291 -6.02 -2.84 -24.74
CA SER A 291 -6.73 -2.22 -23.63
C SER A 291 -6.65 -3.14 -22.40
N ASN A 292 -5.50 -3.14 -21.72
CA ASN A 292 -5.42 -3.61 -20.34
C ASN A 292 -5.79 -2.43 -19.44
N GLY A 293 -6.72 -2.63 -18.51
CA GLY A 293 -7.34 -1.62 -17.65
C GLY A 293 -6.39 -0.89 -16.72
N GLN A 294 -5.48 -0.10 -17.29
CA GLN A 294 -4.61 0.82 -16.56
C GLN A 294 -5.31 2.18 -16.48
N ASN A 295 -5.44 2.70 -15.26
CA ASN A 295 -5.93 4.06 -15.04
C ASN A 295 -4.99 5.07 -15.72
N PRO A 296 -5.46 5.81 -16.75
CA PRO A 296 -4.67 6.87 -17.36
C PRO A 296 -4.38 7.93 -16.28
N GLY A 297 -3.12 8.06 -15.86
CA GLY A 297 -2.70 9.01 -14.81
C GLY A 297 -2.09 8.38 -13.54
N SER A 298 -2.18 7.05 -13.37
CA SER A 298 -1.50 6.38 -12.26
C SER A 298 0.02 6.33 -12.46
N LEU A 299 0.76 6.78 -11.46
CA LEU A 299 2.21 6.67 -11.38
C LEU A 299 2.63 5.31 -10.82
N LEU A 300 1.96 4.87 -9.76
CA LEU A 300 2.22 3.62 -9.07
C LEU A 300 0.89 2.96 -8.73
N GLU A 301 0.80 1.66 -8.97
CA GLU A 301 -0.26 0.81 -8.44
C GLU A 301 0.38 -0.44 -7.83
N MET A 302 0.03 -0.72 -6.58
CA MET A 302 0.55 -1.82 -5.80
C MET A 302 -0.60 -2.60 -5.17
N THR A 303 -0.64 -3.91 -5.41
CA THR A 303 -1.60 -4.83 -4.79
C THR A 303 -0.88 -5.64 -3.70
N THR A 304 -1.46 -5.68 -2.50
CA THR A 304 -1.04 -6.51 -1.38
C THR A 304 -2.15 -7.50 -1.04
N GLU A 305 -1.83 -8.77 -0.90
CA GLU A 305 -2.76 -9.83 -0.52
C GLU A 305 -2.28 -10.58 0.73
N LEU A 306 -3.21 -10.89 1.64
CA LEU A 306 -2.94 -11.67 2.84
C LEU A 306 -3.41 -13.12 2.64
N SER A 307 -2.60 -14.07 3.10
CA SER A 307 -2.87 -15.50 2.98
C SER A 307 -2.21 -16.30 4.11
N SER A 308 -2.39 -17.63 4.09
CA SER A 308 -1.65 -18.56 4.97
C SER A 308 -1.78 -18.24 6.48
N PHE A 309 -2.97 -17.82 6.91
CA PHE A 309 -3.27 -17.49 8.31
C PHE A 309 -3.15 -18.72 9.22
N SER A 310 -2.51 -18.57 10.37
CA SER A 310 -2.30 -19.66 11.32
C SER A 310 -2.14 -19.13 12.74
N SER A 311 -2.77 -19.81 13.70
CA SER A 311 -2.62 -19.58 15.15
C SER A 311 -1.71 -20.62 15.82
N ASN A 312 -0.88 -21.32 15.04
CA ASN A 312 0.09 -22.26 15.58
C ASN A 312 1.18 -21.53 16.38
N ALA A 313 1.80 -22.24 17.32
CA ALA A 313 2.95 -21.72 18.06
C ALA A 313 4.04 -21.23 17.10
N VAL A 314 4.53 -20.01 17.35
CA VAL A 314 5.63 -19.40 16.59
C VAL A 314 6.93 -19.61 17.35
N ASP A 315 7.95 -20.10 16.66
CA ASP A 315 9.28 -20.29 17.22
C ASP A 315 9.88 -18.94 17.68
N PRO A 316 10.20 -18.77 18.98
CA PRO A 316 10.79 -17.54 19.52
C PRO A 316 12.07 -17.10 18.82
N SER A 317 12.86 -18.04 18.29
CA SER A 317 14.14 -17.74 17.63
C SER A 317 13.96 -16.91 16.35
N GLN A 318 12.76 -16.90 15.75
CA GLN A 318 12.46 -16.10 14.57
C GLN A 318 12.52 -14.59 14.84
N PHE A 319 12.36 -14.18 16.09
CA PHE A 319 12.39 -12.77 16.51
C PHE A 319 13.80 -12.32 16.95
N GLU A 320 14.79 -13.20 16.90
CA GLU A 320 16.15 -12.90 17.28
C GLU A 320 17.01 -12.53 16.05
N VAL A 321 18.04 -11.72 16.30
CA VAL A 321 19.05 -11.47 15.27
C VAL A 321 19.85 -12.76 15.06
N PRO A 322 19.97 -13.28 13.83
CA PRO A 322 20.72 -14.51 13.60
C PRO A 322 22.19 -14.38 14.02
N ALA A 323 22.76 -15.48 14.51
CA ALA A 323 24.16 -15.50 14.93
C ALA A 323 25.12 -15.06 13.80
N GLY A 324 26.15 -14.30 14.16
CA GLY A 324 27.15 -13.79 13.22
C GLY A 324 26.76 -12.52 12.46
N PHE A 325 25.58 -11.94 12.73
CA PHE A 325 25.21 -10.63 12.17
C PHE A 325 25.89 -9.49 12.93
N LYS A 326 26.30 -8.46 12.19
CA LYS A 326 26.99 -7.29 12.75
C LYS A 326 26.01 -6.15 13.00
N LYS A 327 25.99 -5.60 14.22
CA LYS A 327 25.29 -4.34 14.49
C LYS A 327 25.99 -3.21 13.75
N VAL A 328 25.24 -2.43 13.00
CA VAL A 328 25.72 -1.20 12.36
C VAL A 328 24.90 -0.01 12.85
N ASP A 329 25.46 1.19 12.72
CA ASP A 329 24.73 2.40 13.03
C ASP A 329 23.63 2.63 12.00
N ASN A 330 22.49 3.13 12.47
CA ASN A 330 21.43 3.53 11.57
C ASN A 330 21.94 4.72 10.73
N GLU A 331 22.06 4.55 9.41
CA GLU A 331 22.53 5.58 8.48
C GLU A 331 21.75 6.89 8.61
N LEU A 332 20.48 6.83 9.05
CA LEU A 332 19.65 8.01 9.32
C LEU A 332 20.18 8.86 10.49
N LYS A 333 20.95 8.29 11.42
CA LYS A 333 21.65 9.06 12.48
C LYS A 333 22.83 9.87 11.95
N LYS A 334 23.40 9.47 10.80
CA LYS A 334 24.52 10.17 10.16
C LYS A 334 24.11 11.41 9.37
N MET A 335 22.80 11.61 9.16
CA MET A 335 22.23 12.80 8.50
C MET A 335 21.94 13.97 9.48
N ARG A 336 22.47 13.91 10.71
CA ARG A 336 22.42 15.00 11.70
C ARG A 336 23.42 16.10 11.38
#